data_AF-Q95Q93-F1
#
_entry.id   AF-Q95Q93-F1
#
_cell.length_a   1.000
_cell.length_b   1.000
_cell.length_c   1.000
_cell.angle_alpha   90.00
_cell.angle_beta   90.00
_cell.angle_gamma   90.00
#
_symmetry.space_group_name_H-M   'P 1'
#
loop_
_entity.id
_entity.type
_entity.pdbx_description
1 polymer ?
#
loop_
_entity_poly.entity_id
_entity_poly.type
_entity_poly.pdbx_seq_one_letter_code
_entity_poly.pdbx_strand_id
1 'polypeptide(L)'
;MSSKYEERKVARENELKEERDKINRQVQQKSAGLHAAHERELDETREKLKKGAEEKKKEILNQRAKQIEEMEALQERLNAITREKLNVRNDSNKMEVEKRKFELEKLQKELEEKLQIRRQQLNDSAEIIKNGEKIRQEMCNKIREERNAEQKKFNEEVLKLNQGIHEIKINQEEKLQKMDEKRIEEQKKRLEKIENRAFSGIANSAQLMTSLAIEDNFEQFRQHCRNLINRHRAFCNSYNSIEAQLMNIDNRMKAGRPLIDFDMEDLLSDLRMFRICASEFNAGGSTDEERFTGHIADVIAIIGELTTEINTIDSKIGVFEEEPLVTDQNGILKEMIAISDKMKEISIKIQLFNVISRDHIQETLADQMRIAHSTRNGRNALEGPPAYETTKKVKPAAITEN
;
A
#
# COMPACT_ATOMS: atom_id res chain seq x y z
N MET A 1 210.20 112.00 -24.31
CA MET A 1 210.40 110.73 -25.06
C MET A 1 209.11 109.91 -24.99
N SER A 2 208.17 110.21 -25.89
CA SER A 2 206.75 109.79 -25.89
C SER A 2 206.45 108.80 -27.02
N SER A 3 207.36 107.87 -27.33
CA SER A 3 207.31 107.13 -28.62
C SER A 3 207.27 105.60 -28.49
N LYS A 4 207.48 105.02 -27.30
CA LYS A 4 207.58 103.55 -27.13
C LYS A 4 206.30 102.88 -26.61
N TYR A 5 205.31 103.67 -26.22
CA TYR A 5 204.00 103.20 -25.72
C TYR A 5 203.03 102.87 -26.86
N GLU A 6 203.07 103.62 -27.96
CA GLU A 6 202.22 103.44 -29.14
C GLU A 6 202.54 102.17 -29.96
N GLU A 7 203.81 101.82 -30.18
CA GLU A 7 204.18 100.64 -31.02
C GLU A 7 203.79 99.30 -30.36
N ARG A 8 203.86 99.18 -29.03
CA ARG A 8 203.45 97.96 -28.32
C ARG A 8 201.93 97.77 -28.28
N LYS A 9 201.14 98.85 -28.43
CA LYS A 9 199.68 98.79 -28.46
C LYS A 9 199.18 98.19 -29.78
N VAL A 10 199.84 98.53 -30.89
CA VAL A 10 199.52 98.02 -32.24
C VAL A 10 199.88 96.54 -32.40
N ALA A 11 201.01 96.08 -31.84
CA ALA A 11 201.38 94.66 -31.87
C ALA A 11 200.35 93.78 -31.14
N ARG A 12 199.82 94.26 -30.01
CA ARG A 12 198.79 93.58 -29.21
C ARG A 12 197.44 93.50 -29.94
N GLU A 13 197.16 94.46 -30.81
CA GLU A 13 195.91 94.53 -31.59
C GLU A 13 195.90 93.54 -32.77
N ASN A 14 197.07 93.27 -33.36
CA ASN A 14 197.21 92.30 -34.44
C ASN A 14 197.13 90.85 -33.94
N GLU A 15 197.74 90.51 -32.80
CA GLU A 15 197.63 89.17 -32.21
C GLU A 15 196.17 88.82 -31.84
N LEU A 16 195.42 89.79 -31.29
CA LEU A 16 193.99 89.63 -30.98
C LEU A 16 193.12 89.40 -32.23
N LYS A 17 193.57 89.88 -33.40
CA LYS A 17 192.85 89.73 -34.66
C LYS A 17 193.04 88.34 -35.28
N GLU A 18 194.26 87.80 -35.24
CA GLU A 18 194.55 86.45 -35.74
C GLU A 18 193.89 85.35 -34.89
N GLU A 19 193.85 85.50 -33.55
CA GLU A 19 193.14 84.54 -32.70
C GLU A 19 191.62 84.54 -32.94
N ARG A 20 191.01 85.71 -33.17
CA ARG A 20 189.58 85.81 -33.51
C ARG A 20 189.24 85.06 -34.79
N ASP A 21 190.05 85.19 -35.83
CA ASP A 21 189.82 84.50 -37.10
C ASP A 21 189.96 82.98 -36.97
N LYS A 22 190.87 82.52 -36.10
CA LYS A 22 191.05 81.08 -35.80
C LYS A 22 189.83 80.50 -35.06
N ILE A 23 189.29 81.23 -34.09
CA ILE A 23 188.06 80.86 -33.38
C ILE A 23 186.86 80.82 -34.34
N ASN A 24 186.77 81.81 -35.25
CA ASN A 24 185.64 81.90 -36.17
C ASN A 24 185.57 80.71 -37.15
N ARG A 25 186.73 80.23 -37.64
CA ARG A 25 186.78 79.02 -38.49
C ARG A 25 186.37 77.74 -37.74
N GLN A 26 186.74 77.60 -36.46
CA GLN A 26 186.32 76.45 -35.65
C GLN A 26 184.81 76.44 -35.37
N VAL A 27 184.20 77.61 -35.16
CA VAL A 27 182.74 77.72 -34.96
C VAL A 27 181.98 77.33 -36.23
N GLN A 28 182.45 77.74 -37.41
CA GLN A 28 181.82 77.36 -38.68
C GLN A 28 181.88 75.85 -38.95
N GLN A 29 183.01 75.18 -38.68
CA GLN A 29 183.10 73.73 -38.81
C GLN A 29 182.18 72.99 -37.83
N LYS A 30 182.06 73.45 -36.59
CA LYS A 30 181.11 72.87 -35.61
C LYS A 30 179.65 73.05 -36.04
N SER A 31 179.29 74.20 -36.60
CA SER A 31 177.91 74.49 -37.05
C SER A 31 177.48 73.58 -38.21
N ALA A 32 178.36 73.36 -39.21
CA ALA A 32 178.05 72.51 -40.35
C ALA A 32 177.82 71.05 -39.96
N GLY A 33 178.61 70.52 -39.02
CA GLY A 33 178.42 69.16 -38.49
C GLY A 33 177.11 68.98 -37.71
N LEU A 34 176.68 70.01 -36.98
CA LEU A 34 175.43 70.01 -36.21
C LEU A 34 174.19 69.99 -37.11
N HIS A 35 174.21 70.75 -38.21
CA HIS A 35 173.12 70.73 -39.19
C HIS A 35 172.95 69.38 -39.87
N ALA A 36 174.05 68.75 -40.32
CA ALA A 36 173.98 67.45 -40.99
C ALA A 36 173.50 66.31 -40.05
N ALA A 37 173.83 66.37 -38.76
CA ALA A 37 173.34 65.40 -37.78
C ALA A 37 171.84 65.56 -37.50
N HIS A 38 171.36 66.81 -37.40
CA HIS A 38 169.95 67.08 -37.10
C HIS A 38 169.01 66.74 -38.26
N GLU A 39 169.48 66.87 -39.50
CA GLU A 39 168.70 66.51 -40.69
C GLU A 39 168.47 64.99 -40.77
N ARG A 40 169.43 64.16 -40.36
CA ARG A 40 169.24 62.70 -40.24
C ARG A 40 168.21 62.30 -39.18
N GLU A 41 168.20 62.97 -38.03
CA GLU A 41 167.19 62.72 -36.99
C GLU A 41 165.76 63.05 -37.47
N LEU A 42 165.60 64.10 -38.26
CA LEU A 42 164.31 64.50 -38.80
C LEU A 42 163.74 63.48 -39.81
N ASP A 43 164.59 62.85 -40.61
CA ASP A 43 164.14 61.81 -41.54
C ASP A 43 163.76 60.51 -40.83
N GLU A 44 164.54 60.09 -39.81
CA GLU A 44 164.17 58.92 -39.01
C GLU A 44 162.85 59.10 -38.24
N THR A 45 162.55 60.31 -37.77
CA THR A 45 161.29 60.60 -37.06
C THR A 45 160.09 60.61 -38.01
N ARG A 46 160.25 61.09 -39.25
CA ARG A 46 159.20 61.04 -40.28
C ARG A 46 158.83 59.61 -40.68
N GLU A 47 159.81 58.73 -40.87
CA GLU A 47 159.54 57.32 -41.16
C GLU A 47 158.78 56.62 -40.03
N LYS A 48 159.17 56.86 -38.77
CA LYS A 48 158.48 56.29 -37.59
C LYS A 48 157.02 56.74 -37.50
N LEU A 49 156.73 58.01 -37.77
CA LEU A 49 155.36 58.54 -37.78
C LEU A 49 154.50 57.91 -38.88
N LYS A 50 155.07 57.70 -40.07
CA LYS A 50 154.35 57.12 -41.21
C LYS A 50 153.95 55.66 -40.94
N LYS A 51 154.86 54.86 -40.37
CA LYS A 51 154.54 53.49 -39.92
C LYS A 51 153.47 53.47 -38.83
N GLY A 52 153.57 54.33 -37.83
CA GLY A 52 152.57 54.42 -36.76
C GLY A 52 151.17 54.83 -37.26
N ALA A 53 151.08 55.68 -38.29
CA ALA A 53 149.80 56.07 -38.88
C ALA A 53 149.12 54.93 -39.66
N GLU A 54 149.88 54.11 -40.39
CA GLU A 54 149.35 52.95 -41.12
C GLU A 54 148.88 51.83 -40.17
N GLU A 55 149.61 51.58 -39.08
CA GLU A 55 149.20 50.63 -38.05
C GLU A 55 147.86 51.04 -37.40
N LYS A 56 147.73 52.31 -36.99
CA LYS A 56 146.47 52.83 -36.44
C LYS A 56 145.31 52.72 -37.44
N LYS A 57 145.56 52.99 -38.73
CA LYS A 57 144.53 52.85 -39.76
C LYS A 57 144.04 51.40 -39.90
N LYS A 58 144.96 50.43 -39.88
CA LYS A 58 144.62 48.99 -39.87
C LYS A 58 143.85 48.59 -38.61
N GLU A 59 144.24 49.12 -37.46
CA GLU A 59 143.59 48.82 -36.19
C GLU A 59 142.13 49.30 -36.15
N ILE A 60 141.86 50.52 -36.63
CA ILE A 60 140.49 51.06 -36.73
C ILE A 60 139.63 50.25 -37.70
N LEU A 61 140.18 49.82 -38.83
CA LEU A 61 139.46 48.98 -39.79
C LEU A 61 139.10 47.62 -39.18
N ASN A 62 140.02 46.99 -38.45
CA ASN A 62 139.74 45.74 -37.74
C ASN A 62 138.69 45.93 -36.64
N GLN A 63 138.72 47.04 -35.89
CA GLN A 63 137.71 47.33 -34.88
C GLN A 63 136.32 47.53 -35.51
N ARG A 64 136.23 48.24 -36.64
CA ARG A 64 134.96 48.41 -37.37
C ARG A 64 134.42 47.10 -37.92
N ALA A 65 135.28 46.23 -38.46
CA ALA A 65 134.87 44.91 -38.94
C ALA A 65 134.25 44.08 -37.79
N LYS A 66 134.92 44.06 -36.62
CA LYS A 66 134.39 43.38 -35.43
C LYS A 66 133.05 43.95 -34.96
N GLN A 67 132.89 45.28 -34.95
CA GLN A 67 131.63 45.91 -34.57
C GLN A 67 130.48 45.56 -35.52
N ILE A 68 130.76 45.45 -36.83
CA ILE A 68 129.74 45.04 -37.81
C ILE A 68 129.33 43.59 -37.56
N GLU A 69 130.30 42.67 -37.38
CA GLU A 69 129.99 41.26 -37.05
C GLU A 69 129.21 41.13 -35.73
N GLU A 70 129.57 41.89 -34.69
CA GLU A 70 128.85 41.90 -33.41
C GLU A 70 127.41 42.42 -33.57
N MET A 71 127.20 43.47 -34.36
CA MET A 71 125.88 44.02 -34.63
C MET A 71 125.00 43.07 -35.44
N GLU A 72 125.56 42.39 -36.45
CA GLU A 72 124.85 41.36 -37.22
C GLU A 72 124.46 40.17 -36.33
N ALA A 73 125.37 39.69 -35.48
CA ALA A 73 125.09 38.61 -34.54
C ALA A 73 124.00 38.98 -33.50
N LEU A 74 123.97 40.22 -33.03
CA LEU A 74 122.91 40.72 -32.13
C LEU A 74 121.56 40.83 -32.84
N GLN A 75 121.55 41.29 -34.09
CA GLN A 75 120.34 41.40 -34.90
C GLN A 75 119.74 40.02 -35.19
N GLU A 76 120.57 39.02 -35.50
CA GLU A 76 120.12 37.64 -35.66
C GLU A 76 119.54 37.07 -34.37
N ARG A 77 120.18 37.30 -33.22
CA ARG A 77 119.64 36.89 -31.91
C ARG A 77 118.29 37.54 -31.61
N LEU A 78 118.14 38.85 -31.86
CA LEU A 78 116.87 39.56 -31.66
C LEU A 78 115.75 39.00 -32.53
N ASN A 79 116.04 38.73 -33.81
CA ASN A 79 115.08 38.14 -34.72
C ASN A 79 114.67 36.73 -34.30
N ALA A 80 115.62 35.91 -33.83
CA ALA A 80 115.34 34.58 -33.30
C ALA A 80 114.42 34.64 -32.07
N ILE A 81 114.74 35.49 -31.08
CA ILE A 81 113.92 35.67 -29.87
C ILE A 81 112.51 36.16 -30.22
N THR A 82 112.38 37.07 -31.20
CA THR A 82 111.08 37.61 -31.58
C THR A 82 110.21 36.56 -32.25
N ARG A 83 110.79 35.73 -33.15
CA ARG A 83 110.09 34.59 -33.74
C ARG A 83 109.67 33.58 -32.69
N GLU A 84 110.55 33.27 -31.74
CA GLU A 84 110.24 32.32 -30.67
C GLU A 84 109.09 32.83 -29.78
N LYS A 85 109.11 34.10 -29.37
CA LYS A 85 108.00 34.71 -28.61
C LYS A 85 106.68 34.72 -29.38
N LEU A 86 106.71 34.98 -30.69
CA LEU A 86 105.53 34.96 -31.55
C LEU A 86 104.96 33.54 -31.67
N ASN A 87 105.81 32.55 -31.87
CA ASN A 87 105.41 31.15 -31.93
C ASN A 87 104.79 30.69 -30.60
N VAL A 88 105.45 30.95 -29.47
CA VAL A 88 104.91 30.61 -28.14
C VAL A 88 103.56 31.28 -27.89
N ARG A 89 103.39 32.55 -28.27
CA ARG A 89 102.12 33.26 -28.10
C ARG A 89 101.03 32.68 -29.01
N ASN A 90 101.34 32.37 -30.26
CA ASN A 90 100.40 31.77 -31.19
C ASN A 90 99.96 30.38 -30.72
N ASP A 91 100.90 29.56 -30.25
CA ASP A 91 100.62 28.22 -29.72
C ASP A 91 99.77 28.30 -28.45
N SER A 92 100.10 29.21 -27.53
CA SER A 92 99.30 29.45 -26.31
C SER A 92 97.88 29.91 -26.64
N ASN A 93 97.71 30.88 -27.55
CA ASN A 93 96.39 31.36 -27.96
C ASN A 93 95.58 30.26 -28.66
N LYS A 94 96.21 29.47 -29.53
CA LYS A 94 95.57 28.35 -30.20
C LYS A 94 95.08 27.31 -29.20
N MET A 95 95.92 26.95 -28.23
CA MET A 95 95.53 26.04 -27.15
C MET A 95 94.41 26.60 -26.28
N GLU A 96 94.40 27.91 -25.98
CA GLU A 96 93.32 28.52 -25.19
C GLU A 96 91.98 28.54 -25.95
N VAL A 97 92.00 28.83 -27.25
CA VAL A 97 90.80 28.78 -28.11
C VAL A 97 90.28 27.36 -28.25
N GLU A 98 91.16 26.37 -28.44
CA GLU A 98 90.77 24.96 -28.51
C GLU A 98 90.18 24.48 -27.18
N LYS A 99 90.77 24.86 -26.04
CA LYS A 99 90.20 24.57 -24.71
C LYS A 99 88.81 25.19 -24.53
N ARG A 100 88.64 26.47 -24.85
CA ARG A 100 87.32 27.14 -24.75
C ARG A 100 86.29 26.52 -25.68
N LYS A 101 86.66 26.17 -26.91
CA LYS A 101 85.77 25.47 -27.84
C LYS A 101 85.33 24.12 -27.27
N PHE A 102 86.27 23.35 -26.75
CA PHE A 102 85.98 22.07 -26.11
C PHE A 102 85.07 22.21 -24.90
N GLU A 103 85.32 23.20 -24.04
CA GLU A 103 84.47 23.51 -22.87
C GLU A 103 83.05 23.94 -23.27
N LEU A 104 82.91 24.81 -24.28
CA LEU A 104 81.61 25.24 -24.79
C LEU A 104 80.83 24.10 -25.45
N GLU A 105 81.50 23.27 -26.25
CA GLU A 105 80.87 22.10 -26.87
C GLU A 105 80.41 21.10 -25.81
N LYS A 106 81.21 20.89 -24.77
CA LYS A 106 80.84 20.07 -23.61
C LYS A 106 79.63 20.64 -22.88
N LEU A 107 79.63 21.94 -22.57
CA LEU A 107 78.49 22.63 -21.94
C LEU A 107 77.22 22.56 -22.80
N GLN A 108 77.35 22.71 -24.12
CA GLN A 108 76.22 22.63 -25.04
C GLN A 108 75.63 21.22 -25.05
N LYS A 109 76.47 20.17 -25.14
CA LYS A 109 76.03 18.78 -25.06
C LYS A 109 75.34 18.47 -23.73
N GLU A 110 75.91 18.90 -22.61
CA GLU A 110 75.30 18.73 -21.28
C GLU A 110 73.93 19.43 -21.17
N LEU A 111 73.78 20.59 -21.81
CA LEU A 111 72.53 21.36 -21.79
C LEU A 111 71.46 20.72 -22.70
N GLU A 112 71.85 20.22 -23.87
CA GLU A 112 70.99 19.45 -24.77
C GLU A 112 70.51 18.15 -24.10
N GLU A 113 71.40 17.41 -23.43
CA GLU A 113 71.05 16.21 -22.65
C GLU A 113 70.05 16.56 -21.53
N LYS A 114 70.31 17.61 -20.74
CA LYS A 114 69.38 18.06 -19.69
C LYS A 114 68.02 18.47 -20.25
N LEU A 115 67.98 19.16 -21.39
CA LEU A 115 66.74 19.53 -22.05
C LEU A 115 65.97 18.31 -22.56
N GLN A 116 66.66 17.32 -23.13
CA GLN A 116 66.04 16.08 -23.60
C GLN A 116 65.45 15.28 -22.43
N ILE A 117 66.20 15.11 -21.34
CA ILE A 117 65.70 14.48 -20.11
C ILE A 117 64.48 15.22 -19.57
N ARG A 118 64.50 16.56 -19.55
CA ARG A 118 63.37 17.35 -19.06
C ARG A 118 62.13 17.21 -19.93
N ARG A 119 62.30 17.17 -21.26
CA ARG A 119 61.20 16.92 -22.20
C ARG A 119 60.60 15.53 -22.02
N GLN A 120 61.45 14.51 -21.84
CA GLN A 120 61.01 13.15 -21.57
C GLN A 120 60.22 13.06 -20.26
N GLN A 121 60.76 13.61 -19.16
CA GLN A 121 60.06 13.65 -17.87
C GLN A 121 58.69 14.35 -17.94
N LEU A 122 58.59 15.45 -18.68
CA LEU A 122 57.32 16.14 -18.88
C LEU A 122 56.31 15.31 -19.67
N ASN A 123 56.77 14.62 -20.73
CA ASN A 123 55.92 13.72 -21.51
C ASN A 123 55.47 12.51 -20.68
N ASP A 124 56.38 11.86 -19.96
CA ASP A 124 56.08 10.73 -19.08
C ASP A 124 55.07 11.13 -18.00
N SER A 125 55.27 12.31 -17.37
CA SER A 125 54.34 12.82 -16.37
C SER A 125 52.96 13.11 -16.96
N ALA A 126 52.88 13.69 -18.16
CA ALA A 126 51.61 13.94 -18.84
C ALA A 126 50.90 12.63 -19.20
N GLU A 127 51.63 11.61 -19.63
CA GLU A 127 51.10 10.29 -19.95
C GLU A 127 50.60 9.55 -18.70
N ILE A 128 51.36 9.59 -17.60
CA ILE A 128 50.94 9.05 -16.30
C ILE A 128 49.63 9.70 -15.83
N ILE A 129 49.53 11.04 -15.92
CA ILE A 129 48.31 11.77 -15.54
C ILE A 129 47.13 11.35 -16.44
N LYS A 130 47.34 11.30 -17.76
CA LYS A 130 46.29 10.91 -18.72
C LYS A 130 45.80 9.47 -18.49
N ASN A 131 46.72 8.54 -18.30
CA ASN A 131 46.39 7.14 -18.04
C ASN A 131 45.72 6.96 -16.68
N GLY A 132 46.19 7.66 -15.65
CA GLY A 132 45.58 7.67 -14.32
C GLY A 132 44.14 8.19 -14.33
N GLU A 133 43.87 9.27 -15.07
CA GLU A 133 42.51 9.81 -15.21
C GLU A 133 41.60 8.88 -16.01
N LYS A 134 42.13 8.26 -17.09
CA LYS A 134 41.38 7.27 -17.87
C LYS A 134 40.95 6.08 -17.01
N ILE A 135 41.88 5.50 -16.24
CA ILE A 135 41.57 4.38 -15.34
C ILE A 135 40.54 4.80 -14.27
N ARG A 136 40.69 5.99 -13.70
CA ARG A 136 39.73 6.54 -12.73
C ARG A 136 38.33 6.65 -13.32
N GLN A 137 38.20 7.19 -14.53
CA GLN A 137 36.93 7.34 -15.22
C GLN A 137 36.30 5.98 -15.57
N GLU A 138 37.10 5.01 -16.04
CA GLU A 138 36.64 3.65 -16.29
C GLU A 138 36.14 2.94 -15.02
N MET A 139 36.86 3.09 -13.89
CA MET A 139 36.41 2.55 -12.60
C MET A 139 35.11 3.20 -12.12
N CYS A 140 35.01 4.54 -12.21
CA CYS A 140 33.78 5.25 -11.84
C CYS A 140 32.59 4.82 -12.70
N ASN A 141 32.79 4.63 -14.00
CA ASN A 141 31.75 4.16 -14.91
C ASN A 141 31.31 2.73 -14.59
N LYS A 142 32.26 1.80 -14.35
CA LYS A 142 31.95 0.42 -13.93
C LYS A 142 31.14 0.38 -12.64
N ILE A 143 31.57 1.12 -11.61
CA ILE A 143 30.84 1.19 -10.33
C ILE A 143 29.42 1.76 -10.53
N ARG A 144 29.25 2.74 -11.41
CA ARG A 144 27.94 3.32 -11.72
C ARG A 144 27.05 2.32 -12.45
N GLU A 145 27.59 1.57 -13.40
CA GLU A 145 26.86 0.52 -14.13
C GLU A 145 26.46 -0.63 -13.20
N GLU A 146 27.37 -1.11 -12.35
CA GLU A 146 27.11 -2.14 -11.34
C GLU A 146 26.01 -1.70 -10.38
N ARG A 147 26.12 -0.50 -9.79
CA ARG A 147 25.09 0.07 -8.90
C ARG A 147 23.74 0.20 -9.60
N ASN A 148 23.72 0.66 -10.85
CA ASN A 148 22.49 0.78 -11.62
C ASN A 148 21.86 -0.60 -11.91
N ALA A 149 22.68 -1.61 -12.20
CA ALA A 149 22.21 -2.98 -12.43
C ALA A 149 21.66 -3.62 -11.14
N GLU A 150 22.35 -3.46 -10.02
CA GLU A 150 21.88 -3.90 -8.69
C GLU A 150 20.57 -3.22 -8.30
N GLN A 151 20.48 -1.89 -8.48
CA GLN A 151 19.26 -1.16 -8.19
C GLN A 151 18.08 -1.61 -9.05
N LYS A 152 18.30 -1.91 -10.34
CA LYS A 152 17.26 -2.46 -11.22
C LYS A 152 16.78 -3.83 -10.74
N LYS A 153 17.70 -4.75 -10.42
CA LYS A 153 17.36 -6.07 -9.89
C LYS A 153 16.58 -5.97 -8.58
N PHE A 154 17.04 -5.13 -7.66
CA PHE A 154 16.35 -4.88 -6.40
C PHE A 154 14.93 -4.33 -6.61
N ASN A 155 14.78 -3.33 -7.49
CA ASN A 155 13.46 -2.77 -7.81
C ASN A 155 12.51 -3.81 -8.44
N GLU A 156 13.02 -4.70 -9.30
CA GLU A 156 12.25 -5.79 -9.89
C GLU A 156 11.82 -6.83 -8.84
N GLU A 157 12.69 -7.17 -7.89
CA GLU A 157 12.36 -8.08 -6.77
C GLU A 157 11.30 -7.48 -5.86
N VAL A 158 11.44 -6.19 -5.50
CA VAL A 158 10.45 -5.46 -4.70
C VAL A 158 9.10 -5.41 -5.41
N LEU A 159 9.08 -5.17 -6.73
CA LEU A 159 7.84 -5.15 -7.51
C LEU A 159 7.15 -6.53 -7.51
N LYS A 160 7.91 -7.62 -7.71
CA LYS A 160 7.38 -8.99 -7.67
C LYS A 160 6.81 -9.34 -6.29
N LEU A 161 7.50 -8.97 -5.22
CA LEU A 161 7.02 -9.15 -3.85
C LEU A 161 5.70 -8.39 -3.61
N ASN A 162 5.62 -7.13 -4.04
CA ASN A 162 4.40 -6.32 -3.91
C ASN A 162 3.23 -6.91 -4.71
N GLN A 163 3.48 -7.40 -5.93
CA GLN A 163 2.48 -8.10 -6.73
C GLN A 163 1.98 -9.37 -6.03
N GLY A 164 2.89 -10.21 -5.51
CA GLY A 164 2.52 -11.41 -4.77
C GLY A 164 1.70 -11.12 -3.50
N ILE A 165 2.07 -10.09 -2.74
CA ILE A 165 1.29 -9.66 -1.56
C ILE A 165 -0.11 -9.19 -1.96
N HIS A 166 -0.22 -8.43 -3.06
CA HIS A 166 -1.50 -7.94 -3.55
C HIS A 166 -2.42 -9.08 -4.02
N GLU A 167 -1.88 -10.04 -4.77
CA GLU A 167 -2.62 -11.25 -5.18
C GLU A 167 -3.10 -12.08 -3.98
N ILE A 168 -2.26 -12.24 -2.94
CA ILE A 168 -2.65 -12.94 -1.71
C ILE A 168 -3.82 -12.21 -1.03
N LYS A 169 -3.76 -10.88 -0.94
CA LYS A 169 -4.84 -10.07 -0.33
C LYS A 169 -6.15 -10.21 -1.09
N ILE A 170 -6.13 -10.07 -2.42
CA ILE A 170 -7.32 -10.25 -3.26
C ILE A 170 -7.91 -11.65 -3.05
N ASN A 171 -7.09 -12.69 -3.11
CA ASN A 171 -7.56 -14.07 -2.94
C ASN A 171 -8.16 -14.32 -1.55
N GLN A 172 -7.64 -13.67 -0.51
CA GLN A 172 -8.19 -13.74 0.84
C GLN A 172 -9.54 -13.02 0.96
N GLU A 173 -9.64 -11.83 0.37
CA GLU A 173 -10.88 -11.03 0.34
C GLU A 173 -11.99 -11.74 -0.44
N GLU A 174 -11.70 -12.31 -1.60
CA GLU A 174 -12.66 -13.10 -2.38
C GLU A 174 -13.14 -14.35 -1.61
N LYS A 175 -12.23 -15.02 -0.88
CA LYS A 175 -12.60 -16.16 -0.02
C LYS A 175 -13.52 -15.72 1.11
N LEU A 176 -13.24 -14.59 1.74
CA LEU A 176 -14.07 -14.05 2.82
C LEU A 176 -15.46 -13.68 2.30
N GLN A 177 -15.53 -12.99 1.16
CA GLN A 177 -16.79 -12.62 0.51
C GLN A 177 -17.64 -13.85 0.18
N LYS A 178 -17.04 -14.91 -0.39
CA LYS A 178 -17.74 -16.18 -0.65
C LYS A 178 -18.23 -16.88 0.62
N MET A 179 -17.52 -16.75 1.74
CA MET A 179 -17.98 -17.30 3.03
C MET A 179 -19.15 -16.49 3.60
N ASP A 180 -19.09 -15.17 3.51
CA ASP A 180 -20.15 -14.28 3.98
C ASP A 180 -21.43 -14.45 3.16
N GLU A 181 -21.33 -14.56 1.84
CA GLU A 181 -22.46 -14.86 0.95
C GLU A 181 -23.16 -16.18 1.34
N LYS A 182 -22.39 -17.25 1.57
CA LYS A 182 -22.93 -18.55 2.04
C LYS A 182 -23.64 -18.41 3.39
N ARG A 183 -23.03 -17.71 4.34
CA ARG A 183 -23.61 -17.49 5.67
C ARG A 183 -24.92 -16.70 5.57
N ILE A 184 -24.98 -15.67 4.73
CA ILE A 184 -26.19 -14.87 4.49
C ILE A 184 -27.29 -15.75 3.89
N GLU A 185 -26.96 -16.60 2.91
CA GLU A 185 -27.94 -17.50 2.29
C GLU A 185 -28.50 -18.54 3.29
N GLU A 186 -27.65 -19.10 4.15
CA GLU A 186 -28.09 -20.00 5.23
C GLU A 186 -29.01 -19.30 6.24
N GLN A 187 -28.70 -18.04 6.60
CA GLN A 187 -29.54 -17.24 7.49
C GLN A 187 -30.91 -16.95 6.87
N LYS A 188 -30.96 -16.59 5.58
CA LYS A 188 -32.23 -16.40 4.84
C LYS A 188 -33.08 -17.68 4.86
N LYS A 189 -32.49 -18.84 4.55
CA LYS A 189 -33.19 -20.14 4.58
C LYS A 189 -33.72 -20.50 5.98
N ARG A 190 -33.00 -20.12 7.06
CA ARG A 190 -33.47 -20.32 8.44
C ARG A 190 -34.65 -19.41 8.77
N LEU A 191 -34.59 -18.13 8.37
CA LEU A 191 -35.67 -17.17 8.60
C LEU A 191 -36.94 -17.58 7.87
N GLU A 192 -36.85 -17.98 6.61
CA GLU A 192 -37.98 -18.48 5.82
C GLU A 192 -38.65 -19.71 6.48
N LYS A 193 -37.86 -20.63 7.05
CA LYS A 193 -38.39 -21.77 7.82
C LYS A 193 -39.13 -21.33 9.09
N ILE A 194 -38.66 -20.30 9.79
CA ILE A 194 -39.31 -19.77 10.99
C ILE A 194 -40.61 -19.05 10.63
N GLU A 195 -40.59 -18.23 9.58
CA GLU A 195 -41.74 -17.51 9.05
C GLU A 195 -42.87 -18.48 8.64
N ASN A 196 -42.55 -19.52 7.87
CA ASN A 196 -43.51 -20.54 7.48
C ASN A 196 -44.16 -21.27 8.68
N ARG A 197 -43.39 -21.53 9.75
CA ARG A 197 -43.94 -22.10 10.99
C ARG A 197 -44.87 -21.13 11.71
N ALA A 198 -44.51 -19.85 11.76
CA ALA A 198 -45.33 -18.82 12.39
C ALA A 198 -46.68 -18.66 11.65
N PHE A 199 -46.67 -18.59 10.31
CA PHE A 199 -47.89 -18.53 9.51
C PHE A 199 -48.78 -19.77 9.70
N SER A 200 -48.20 -20.97 9.75
CA SER A 200 -48.97 -22.18 10.05
C SER A 200 -49.57 -22.15 11.46
N GLY A 201 -48.83 -21.64 12.45
CA GLY A 201 -49.33 -21.47 13.82
C GLY A 201 -50.51 -20.49 13.92
N ILE A 202 -50.44 -19.36 13.21
CA ILE A 202 -51.53 -18.37 13.15
C ILE A 202 -52.78 -18.97 12.50
N ALA A 203 -52.63 -19.68 11.37
CA ALA A 203 -53.75 -20.33 10.69
C ALA A 203 -54.45 -21.37 11.58
N ASN A 204 -53.68 -22.20 12.29
CA ASN A 204 -54.23 -23.19 13.22
C ASN A 204 -54.98 -22.54 14.39
N SER A 205 -54.45 -21.44 14.94
CA SER A 205 -55.10 -20.70 16.04
C SER A 205 -56.42 -20.08 15.60
N ALA A 206 -56.48 -19.47 14.41
CA ALA A 206 -57.71 -18.91 13.86
C ALA A 206 -58.77 -19.99 13.62
N GLN A 207 -58.36 -21.18 13.15
CA GLN A 207 -59.25 -22.33 13.00
C GLN A 207 -59.82 -22.80 14.34
N LEU A 208 -58.96 -22.92 15.37
CA LEU A 208 -59.40 -23.30 16.73
C LEU A 208 -60.38 -22.30 17.33
N MET A 209 -60.13 -20.99 17.18
CA MET A 209 -61.04 -19.94 17.65
C MET A 209 -62.40 -20.02 16.97
N THR A 210 -62.41 -20.30 15.66
CA THR A 210 -63.65 -20.48 14.90
C THR A 210 -64.41 -21.74 15.36
N SER A 211 -63.69 -22.84 15.60
CA SER A 211 -64.29 -24.07 16.15
C SER A 211 -64.90 -23.84 17.54
N LEU A 212 -64.21 -23.10 18.41
CA LEU A 212 -64.71 -22.79 19.75
C LEU A 212 -65.99 -21.95 19.72
N ALA A 213 -66.05 -20.93 18.86
CA ALA A 213 -67.26 -20.11 18.71
C ALA A 213 -68.48 -20.92 18.22
N ILE A 214 -68.26 -21.92 17.35
CA ILE A 214 -69.31 -22.84 16.90
C ILE A 214 -69.79 -23.72 18.08
N GLU A 215 -68.87 -24.20 18.91
CA GLU A 215 -69.22 -24.99 20.10
C GLU A 215 -70.04 -24.19 21.12
N ASP A 216 -69.69 -22.94 21.37
CA ASP A 216 -70.42 -22.06 22.30
C ASP A 216 -71.85 -21.78 21.81
N ASN A 217 -72.01 -21.49 20.51
CA ASN A 217 -73.34 -21.27 19.92
C ASN A 217 -74.20 -22.55 19.99
N PHE A 218 -73.61 -23.71 19.71
CA PHE A 218 -74.32 -24.99 19.81
C PHE A 218 -74.75 -25.31 21.25
N GLU A 219 -73.94 -24.96 22.25
CA GLU A 219 -74.30 -25.14 23.65
C GLU A 219 -75.46 -24.24 24.08
N GLN A 220 -75.50 -22.99 23.60
CA GLN A 220 -76.63 -22.07 23.84
C GLN A 220 -77.92 -22.61 23.22
N PHE A 221 -77.88 -23.04 21.95
CA PHE A 221 -79.00 -23.69 21.28
C PHE A 221 -79.53 -24.89 22.09
N ARG A 222 -78.63 -25.74 22.58
CA ARG A 222 -78.99 -26.90 23.42
C ARG A 222 -79.69 -26.49 24.72
N GLN A 223 -79.28 -25.39 25.35
CA GLN A 223 -79.94 -24.86 26.53
C GLN A 223 -81.35 -24.37 26.22
N HIS A 224 -81.54 -23.66 25.09
CA HIS A 224 -82.88 -23.26 24.63
C HIS A 224 -83.80 -24.46 24.42
N CYS A 225 -83.32 -25.53 23.75
CA CYS A 225 -84.09 -26.76 23.56
C CYS A 225 -84.50 -27.41 24.90
N ARG A 226 -83.56 -27.55 25.84
CA ARG A 226 -83.86 -28.12 27.17
C ARG A 226 -84.90 -27.29 27.93
N ASN A 227 -84.75 -25.96 27.91
CA ASN A 227 -85.69 -25.06 28.57
C ASN A 227 -87.10 -25.19 27.97
N LEU A 228 -87.20 -25.23 26.65
CA LEU A 228 -88.46 -25.41 25.93
C LEU A 228 -89.15 -26.74 26.31
N ILE A 229 -88.40 -27.85 26.29
CA ILE A 229 -88.91 -29.17 26.68
C ILE A 229 -89.39 -29.19 28.13
N ASN A 230 -88.63 -28.58 29.04
CA ASN A 230 -88.99 -28.52 30.45
C ASN A 230 -90.26 -27.70 30.68
N ARG A 231 -90.44 -26.58 29.98
CA ARG A 231 -91.67 -25.77 30.06
C ARG A 231 -92.88 -26.47 29.47
N HIS A 232 -92.72 -27.17 28.35
CA HIS A 232 -93.76 -28.04 27.80
C HIS A 232 -94.18 -29.12 28.81
N ARG A 233 -93.22 -29.81 29.44
CA ARG A 233 -93.51 -30.83 30.46
C ARG A 233 -94.25 -30.26 31.67
N ALA A 234 -93.85 -29.07 32.13
CA ALA A 234 -94.53 -28.38 33.24
C ALA A 234 -96.00 -28.11 32.89
N PHE A 235 -96.26 -27.51 31.72
CA PHE A 235 -97.62 -27.27 31.24
C PHE A 235 -98.43 -28.57 31.13
N CYS A 236 -97.88 -29.64 30.55
CA CYS A 236 -98.60 -30.91 30.43
C CYS A 236 -98.93 -31.53 31.78
N ASN A 237 -98.02 -31.44 32.75
CA ASN A 237 -98.28 -31.92 34.11
C ASN A 237 -99.37 -31.09 34.80
N SER A 238 -99.37 -29.78 34.57
CA SER A 238 -100.39 -28.86 35.08
C SER A 238 -101.77 -29.24 34.56
N TYR A 239 -101.91 -29.42 33.24
CA TYR A 239 -103.17 -29.87 32.62
C TYR A 239 -103.62 -31.26 33.11
N ASN A 240 -102.72 -32.23 33.12
CA ASN A 240 -103.05 -33.59 33.56
C ASN A 240 -103.48 -33.63 35.03
N SER A 241 -103.04 -32.68 35.86
CA SER A 241 -103.43 -32.63 37.28
C SER A 241 -104.86 -32.11 37.48
N ILE A 242 -105.35 -31.26 36.58
CA ILE A 242 -106.69 -30.67 36.64
C ILE A 242 -107.73 -31.39 35.75
N GLU A 243 -107.31 -32.23 34.80
CA GLU A 243 -108.19 -32.87 33.81
C GLU A 243 -109.37 -33.63 34.45
N ALA A 244 -109.12 -34.37 35.53
CA ALA A 244 -110.16 -35.09 36.25
C ALA A 244 -111.20 -34.16 36.90
N GLN A 245 -110.77 -32.96 37.33
CA GLN A 245 -111.65 -31.94 37.90
C GLN A 245 -112.50 -31.29 36.80
N LEU A 246 -111.90 -31.00 35.64
CA LEU A 246 -112.64 -30.53 34.45
C LEU A 246 -113.70 -31.53 34.00
N MET A 247 -113.40 -32.84 34.00
CA MET A 247 -114.40 -33.87 33.71
C MET A 247 -115.56 -33.89 34.71
N ASN A 248 -115.29 -33.61 35.99
CA ASN A 248 -116.33 -33.50 37.01
C ASN A 248 -117.21 -32.26 36.75
N ILE A 249 -116.58 -31.13 36.42
CA ILE A 249 -117.27 -29.89 36.06
C ILE A 249 -118.20 -30.11 34.86
N ASP A 250 -117.72 -30.71 33.76
CA ASP A 250 -118.54 -31.02 32.59
C ASP A 250 -119.78 -31.86 32.94
N ASN A 251 -119.61 -32.90 33.76
CA ASN A 251 -120.72 -33.75 34.22
C ASN A 251 -121.73 -32.99 35.07
N ARG A 252 -121.28 -32.03 35.90
CA ARG A 252 -122.16 -31.20 36.73
C ARG A 252 -122.90 -30.15 35.90
N MET A 253 -122.24 -29.54 34.92
CA MET A 253 -122.88 -28.62 33.95
C MET A 253 -124.00 -29.33 33.18
N LYS A 254 -123.74 -30.52 32.65
CA LYS A 254 -124.75 -31.32 31.92
C LYS A 254 -125.92 -31.76 32.80
N ALA A 255 -125.68 -31.96 34.10
CA ALA A 255 -126.70 -32.33 35.07
C ALA A 255 -127.42 -31.12 35.71
N GLY A 256 -127.03 -29.88 35.38
CA GLY A 256 -127.60 -28.66 35.99
C GLY A 256 -127.32 -28.57 37.50
N ARG A 257 -126.14 -29.00 37.94
CA ARG A 257 -125.72 -28.96 39.35
C ARG A 257 -124.76 -27.78 39.57
N PRO A 258 -124.78 -27.12 40.74
CA PRO A 258 -123.81 -26.08 41.07
C PRO A 258 -122.38 -26.62 40.92
N LEU A 259 -121.37 -25.80 40.63
CA LEU A 259 -119.98 -26.24 40.46
C LEU A 259 -119.22 -26.33 41.82
N ILE A 260 -118.03 -26.93 41.82
CA ILE A 260 -117.06 -26.85 42.94
C ILE A 260 -116.10 -25.74 42.56
N ASP A 261 -115.63 -24.98 43.54
CA ASP A 261 -114.60 -23.96 43.37
C ASP A 261 -113.39 -24.53 42.62
N PHE A 262 -113.07 -23.95 41.48
CA PHE A 262 -112.07 -24.46 40.54
C PHE A 262 -111.34 -23.29 39.88
N ASP A 263 -110.02 -23.33 39.94
CA ASP A 263 -109.15 -22.27 39.45
C ASP A 263 -108.22 -22.80 38.35
N MET A 264 -108.10 -22.04 37.27
CA MET A 264 -107.21 -22.32 36.14
C MET A 264 -105.96 -21.44 36.11
N GLU A 265 -105.74 -20.59 37.11
CA GLU A 265 -104.63 -19.63 37.13
C GLU A 265 -103.26 -20.31 37.00
N ASP A 266 -103.02 -21.43 37.69
CA ASP A 266 -101.76 -22.18 37.59
C ASP A 266 -101.51 -22.72 36.16
N LEU A 267 -102.55 -23.30 35.53
CA LEU A 267 -102.49 -23.79 34.16
C LEU A 267 -102.18 -22.66 33.17
N LEU A 268 -102.89 -21.54 33.31
CA LEU A 268 -102.69 -20.35 32.48
C LEU A 268 -101.30 -19.75 32.68
N SER A 269 -100.79 -19.76 33.92
CA SER A 269 -99.45 -19.30 34.25
C SER A 269 -98.38 -20.18 33.60
N ASP A 270 -98.52 -21.50 33.67
CA ASP A 270 -97.61 -22.44 33.01
C ASP A 270 -97.64 -22.32 31.49
N LEU A 271 -98.83 -22.16 30.89
CA LEU A 271 -98.98 -21.92 29.46
C LEU A 271 -98.32 -20.60 29.04
N ARG A 272 -98.49 -19.55 29.84
CA ARG A 272 -97.83 -18.24 29.62
C ARG A 272 -96.31 -18.38 29.69
N MET A 273 -95.77 -19.10 30.68
CA MET A 273 -94.32 -19.34 30.77
C MET A 273 -93.81 -20.19 29.61
N PHE A 274 -94.59 -21.16 29.14
CA PHE A 274 -94.26 -21.94 27.95
C PHE A 274 -94.25 -21.06 26.71
N ARG A 275 -95.23 -20.17 26.54
CA ARG A 275 -95.28 -19.18 25.45
C ARG A 275 -94.06 -18.24 25.47
N ILE A 276 -93.69 -17.72 26.63
CA ILE A 276 -92.52 -16.83 26.78
C ILE A 276 -91.25 -17.59 26.33
N CYS A 277 -91.05 -18.79 26.86
CA CYS A 277 -89.89 -19.61 26.50
C CYS A 277 -89.86 -19.98 25.00
N ALA A 278 -91.02 -20.21 24.39
CA ALA A 278 -91.12 -20.47 22.95
C ALA A 278 -90.82 -19.21 22.12
N SER A 279 -91.25 -18.05 22.57
CA SER A 279 -91.01 -16.76 21.88
C SER A 279 -89.55 -16.31 21.97
N GLU A 280 -88.87 -16.63 23.08
CA GLU A 280 -87.45 -16.31 23.31
C GLU A 280 -86.49 -17.37 22.75
N PHE A 281 -87.02 -18.42 22.11
CA PHE A 281 -86.21 -19.49 21.56
C PHE A 281 -85.32 -18.98 20.41
N ASN A 282 -84.01 -19.22 20.52
CA ASN A 282 -83.06 -18.91 19.46
C ASN A 282 -82.50 -20.21 18.87
N ALA A 283 -82.64 -20.37 17.55
CA ALA A 283 -82.07 -21.49 16.81
C ALA A 283 -80.57 -21.31 16.48
N GLY A 284 -80.00 -20.14 16.77
CA GLY A 284 -78.61 -19.78 16.49
C GLY A 284 -77.63 -20.82 17.04
N GLY A 285 -76.77 -21.34 16.16
CA GLY A 285 -75.81 -22.41 16.51
C GLY A 285 -76.30 -23.83 16.24
N SER A 286 -77.53 -23.99 15.75
CA SER A 286 -78.00 -25.25 15.18
C SER A 286 -77.35 -25.52 13.82
N THR A 287 -77.27 -26.80 13.42
CA THR A 287 -76.92 -27.19 12.06
C THR A 287 -78.02 -26.88 11.03
N ASP A 288 -79.25 -26.63 11.48
CA ASP A 288 -80.43 -26.44 10.62
C ASP A 288 -81.35 -25.36 11.21
N GLU A 289 -80.84 -24.12 11.25
CA GLU A 289 -81.52 -22.99 11.90
C GLU A 289 -82.92 -22.73 11.32
N GLU A 290 -83.08 -22.82 10.00
CA GLU A 290 -84.35 -22.61 9.31
C GLU A 290 -85.42 -23.61 9.78
N ARG A 291 -85.06 -24.90 9.88
CA ARG A 291 -85.99 -25.93 10.31
C ARG A 291 -86.43 -25.75 11.76
N PHE A 292 -85.51 -25.43 12.67
CA PHE A 292 -85.87 -25.17 14.08
C PHE A 292 -86.69 -23.89 14.25
N THR A 293 -86.40 -22.86 13.46
CA THR A 293 -87.20 -21.63 13.40
C THR A 293 -88.62 -21.91 12.89
N GLY A 294 -88.78 -22.80 11.91
CA GLY A 294 -90.09 -23.27 11.46
C GLY A 294 -90.84 -24.04 12.54
N HIS A 295 -90.20 -25.03 13.19
CA HIS A 295 -90.86 -25.82 14.24
C HIS A 295 -91.29 -24.97 15.44
N ILE A 296 -90.50 -23.97 15.83
CA ILE A 296 -90.89 -23.12 16.95
C ILE A 296 -92.07 -22.22 16.59
N ALA A 297 -92.15 -21.74 15.34
CA ALA A 297 -93.31 -21.00 14.86
C ALA A 297 -94.59 -21.85 14.92
N ASP A 298 -94.53 -23.12 14.54
CA ASP A 298 -95.65 -24.06 14.67
C ASP A 298 -96.05 -24.26 16.14
N VAL A 299 -95.07 -24.44 17.04
CA VAL A 299 -95.33 -24.57 18.48
C VAL A 299 -96.02 -23.31 19.03
N ILE A 300 -95.56 -22.11 18.65
CA ILE A 300 -96.18 -20.84 19.05
C ILE A 300 -97.63 -20.75 18.56
N ALA A 301 -97.90 -21.18 17.33
CA ALA A 301 -99.26 -21.18 16.78
C ALA A 301 -100.19 -22.08 17.59
N ILE A 302 -99.76 -23.32 17.90
CA ILE A 302 -100.59 -24.25 18.68
C ILE A 302 -100.76 -23.78 20.14
N ILE A 303 -99.74 -23.14 20.74
CA ILE A 303 -99.89 -22.49 22.05
C ILE A 303 -100.99 -21.41 22.01
N GLY A 304 -101.10 -20.67 20.91
CA GLY A 304 -102.18 -19.72 20.68
C GLY A 304 -103.56 -20.39 20.70
N GLU A 305 -103.71 -21.51 20.01
CA GLU A 305 -104.96 -22.30 19.96
C GLU A 305 -105.30 -22.89 21.35
N LEU A 306 -104.33 -23.45 22.06
CA LEU A 306 -104.50 -23.92 23.43
C LEU A 306 -104.99 -22.80 24.36
N THR A 307 -104.41 -21.61 24.22
CA THR A 307 -104.83 -20.43 24.99
C THR A 307 -106.30 -20.11 24.72
N THR A 308 -106.75 -20.18 23.46
CA THR A 308 -108.15 -19.91 23.11
C THR A 308 -109.11 -20.97 23.65
N GLU A 309 -108.76 -22.26 23.59
CA GLU A 309 -109.60 -23.34 24.11
C GLU A 309 -109.71 -23.28 25.63
N ILE A 310 -108.60 -23.06 26.34
CA ILE A 310 -108.58 -22.93 27.81
C ILE A 310 -109.40 -21.72 28.26
N ASN A 311 -109.23 -20.56 27.62
CA ASN A 311 -110.04 -19.37 27.94
C ASN A 311 -111.54 -19.57 27.63
N THR A 312 -111.87 -20.41 26.65
CA THR A 312 -113.27 -20.76 26.34
C THR A 312 -113.87 -21.63 27.44
N ILE A 313 -113.12 -22.59 27.97
CA ILE A 313 -113.53 -23.37 29.16
C ILE A 313 -113.75 -22.44 30.34
N ASP A 314 -112.79 -21.56 30.63
CA ASP A 314 -112.87 -20.58 31.73
C ASP A 314 -114.13 -19.72 31.63
N SER A 315 -114.40 -19.19 30.44
CA SER A 315 -115.59 -18.38 30.16
C SER A 315 -116.89 -19.16 30.33
N LYS A 316 -116.95 -20.42 29.87
CA LYS A 316 -118.13 -21.27 30.01
C LYS A 316 -118.42 -21.64 31.48
N ILE A 317 -117.37 -21.87 32.26
CA ILE A 317 -117.48 -22.09 33.71
C ILE A 317 -118.06 -20.84 34.36
N GLY A 318 -117.48 -19.66 34.08
CA GLY A 318 -117.97 -18.39 34.62
C GLY A 318 -119.45 -18.10 34.29
N VAL A 319 -119.87 -18.31 33.02
CA VAL A 319 -121.28 -18.14 32.62
C VAL A 319 -122.21 -19.11 33.36
N PHE A 320 -121.78 -20.36 33.56
CA PHE A 320 -122.59 -21.34 34.29
C PHE A 320 -122.66 -21.02 35.80
N GLU A 321 -121.62 -20.45 36.39
CA GLU A 321 -121.64 -19.99 37.78
C GLU A 321 -122.63 -18.84 38.02
N GLU A 322 -122.86 -18.00 37.01
CA GLU A 322 -123.88 -16.95 37.05
C GLU A 322 -125.31 -17.52 36.97
N GLU A 323 -125.53 -18.64 36.26
CA GLU A 323 -126.84 -19.31 36.12
C GLU A 323 -126.84 -20.83 36.46
N PRO A 324 -126.54 -21.24 37.71
CA PRO A 324 -126.09 -22.60 38.08
C PRO A 324 -127.15 -23.73 38.06
N LEU A 325 -128.28 -23.57 37.38
CA LEU A 325 -129.40 -24.54 37.35
C LEU A 325 -129.99 -24.77 35.95
N VAL A 326 -129.39 -24.19 34.90
CA VAL A 326 -129.76 -24.49 33.51
C VAL A 326 -128.85 -25.60 33.00
N THR A 327 -129.43 -26.71 32.53
CA THR A 327 -128.64 -27.78 31.91
C THR A 327 -128.00 -27.29 30.62
N ASP A 328 -126.67 -27.18 30.59
CA ASP A 328 -125.93 -26.97 29.35
C ASP A 328 -125.57 -28.34 28.74
N GLN A 329 -126.28 -28.72 27.68
CA GLN A 329 -126.03 -29.99 26.99
C GLN A 329 -124.66 -30.01 26.28
N ASN A 330 -124.10 -28.85 25.93
CA ASN A 330 -122.83 -28.76 25.23
C ASN A 330 -121.65 -28.95 26.18
N GLY A 331 -121.75 -28.42 27.40
CA GLY A 331 -120.69 -28.51 28.42
C GLY A 331 -119.34 -27.99 27.90
N ILE A 332 -118.26 -28.53 28.44
CA ILE A 332 -116.86 -28.19 28.09
C ILE A 332 -116.09 -29.35 27.46
N LEU A 333 -116.73 -30.52 27.32
CA LEU A 333 -116.09 -31.73 26.79
C LEU A 333 -115.46 -31.53 25.41
N LYS A 334 -116.07 -30.72 24.53
CA LYS A 334 -115.54 -30.45 23.19
C LYS A 334 -114.19 -29.73 23.25
N GLU A 335 -114.09 -28.70 24.09
CA GLU A 335 -112.86 -27.93 24.30
C GLU A 335 -111.79 -28.79 24.98
N MET A 336 -112.18 -29.65 25.94
CA MET A 336 -111.25 -30.61 26.56
C MET A 336 -110.65 -31.60 25.55
N ILE A 337 -111.46 -32.10 24.61
CA ILE A 337 -110.96 -32.97 23.52
C ILE A 337 -110.01 -32.18 22.61
N ALA A 338 -110.36 -30.95 22.24
CA ALA A 338 -109.50 -30.09 21.43
C ALA A 338 -108.15 -29.83 22.11
N ILE A 339 -108.14 -29.52 23.42
CA ILE A 339 -106.91 -29.34 24.20
C ILE A 339 -106.07 -30.61 24.19
N SER A 340 -106.68 -31.78 24.45
CA SER A 340 -105.96 -33.06 24.42
C SER A 340 -105.30 -33.32 23.06
N ASP A 341 -105.99 -33.03 21.96
CA ASP A 341 -105.44 -33.21 20.61
C ASP A 341 -104.32 -32.22 20.30
N LYS A 342 -104.46 -30.96 20.72
CA LYS A 342 -103.41 -29.94 20.58
C LYS A 342 -102.18 -30.22 21.45
N MET A 343 -102.37 -30.78 22.65
CA MET A 343 -101.27 -31.24 23.49
C MET A 343 -100.51 -32.40 22.86
N LYS A 344 -101.19 -33.34 22.19
CA LYS A 344 -100.54 -34.40 21.41
C LYS A 344 -99.76 -33.82 20.23
N GLU A 345 -100.35 -32.85 19.52
CA GLU A 345 -99.71 -32.17 18.39
C GLU A 345 -98.42 -31.45 18.82
N ILE A 346 -98.48 -30.65 19.89
CA ILE A 346 -97.30 -30.01 20.47
C ILE A 346 -96.29 -31.05 20.95
N SER A 347 -96.73 -32.14 21.59
CA SER A 347 -95.80 -33.18 22.08
C SER A 347 -94.97 -33.78 20.94
N ILE A 348 -95.57 -34.00 19.78
CA ILE A 348 -94.86 -34.47 18.57
C ILE A 348 -93.85 -33.41 18.11
N LYS A 349 -94.24 -32.13 18.07
CA LYS A 349 -93.35 -31.03 17.68
C LYS A 349 -92.19 -30.84 18.65
N ILE A 350 -92.45 -30.90 19.96
CA ILE A 350 -91.45 -30.74 21.02
C ILE A 350 -90.42 -31.87 21.00
N GLN A 351 -90.80 -33.08 20.62
CA GLN A 351 -89.84 -34.17 20.42
C GLN A 351 -88.76 -33.85 19.39
N LEU A 352 -89.05 -32.99 18.40
CA LEU A 352 -88.07 -32.56 17.39
C LEU A 352 -86.97 -31.67 17.99
N PHE A 353 -87.21 -31.08 19.16
CA PHE A 353 -86.22 -30.32 19.93
C PHE A 353 -85.39 -31.19 20.88
N ASN A 354 -85.58 -32.52 20.87
CA ASN A 354 -84.65 -33.43 21.53
C ASN A 354 -83.31 -33.46 20.75
N VAL A 355 -82.50 -32.44 20.96
CA VAL A 355 -81.13 -32.43 20.46
C VAL A 355 -80.34 -33.42 21.31
N ILE A 356 -80.00 -34.55 20.70
CA ILE A 356 -79.16 -35.59 21.30
C ILE A 356 -77.82 -34.94 21.65
N SER A 357 -77.38 -35.12 22.90
CA SER A 357 -76.09 -34.65 23.38
C SER A 357 -74.93 -35.16 22.51
N ARG A 358 -73.78 -34.47 22.63
CA ARG A 358 -72.46 -34.62 22.00
C ARG A 358 -72.01 -35.96 21.40
N ASP A 359 -72.63 -37.09 21.71
CA ASP A 359 -72.24 -38.41 21.20
C ASP A 359 -72.44 -38.52 19.68
N HIS A 360 -73.50 -37.91 19.11
CA HIS A 360 -73.69 -37.96 17.65
C HIS A 360 -72.78 -36.99 16.88
N ILE A 361 -72.44 -35.83 17.48
CA ILE A 361 -71.44 -34.93 16.89
C ILE A 361 -70.04 -35.53 17.05
N GLN A 362 -69.74 -36.24 18.15
CA GLN A 362 -68.49 -36.99 18.27
C GLN A 362 -68.40 -38.13 17.27
N GLU A 363 -69.48 -38.86 16.96
CA GLU A 363 -69.48 -39.85 15.87
C GLU A 363 -69.30 -39.19 14.51
N THR A 364 -70.01 -38.10 14.22
CA THR A 364 -69.90 -37.41 12.93
C THR A 364 -68.51 -36.77 12.76
N LEU A 365 -67.95 -36.23 13.84
CA LEU A 365 -66.59 -35.68 13.87
C LEU A 365 -65.54 -36.80 13.82
N ALA A 366 -65.76 -37.93 14.48
CA ALA A 366 -64.89 -39.10 14.40
C ALA A 366 -64.90 -39.68 12.97
N ASP A 367 -66.05 -39.70 12.30
CA ASP A 367 -66.17 -40.11 10.91
C ASP A 367 -65.51 -39.11 9.96
N GLN A 368 -65.69 -37.81 10.18
CA GLN A 368 -64.99 -36.78 9.41
C GLN A 368 -63.47 -36.81 9.65
N MET A 369 -63.00 -37.03 10.88
CA MET A 369 -61.58 -37.21 11.19
C MET A 369 -61.04 -38.51 10.61
N ARG A 370 -61.81 -39.59 10.62
CA ARG A 370 -61.46 -40.86 9.98
C ARG A 370 -61.30 -40.67 8.47
N ILE A 371 -62.24 -39.99 7.80
CA ILE A 371 -62.14 -39.64 6.37
C ILE A 371 -60.96 -38.70 6.13
N ALA A 372 -60.71 -37.72 7.00
CA ALA A 372 -59.56 -36.82 6.91
C ALA A 372 -58.22 -37.55 7.10
N HIS A 373 -58.15 -38.56 7.98
CA HIS A 373 -56.97 -39.40 8.18
C HIS A 373 -56.79 -40.42 7.04
N SER A 374 -57.88 -40.98 6.50
CA SER A 374 -57.85 -41.83 5.31
C SER A 374 -57.38 -41.05 4.07
N THR A 375 -57.80 -39.80 3.91
CA THR A 375 -57.31 -38.92 2.82
C THR A 375 -55.89 -38.43 3.05
N ARG A 376 -55.45 -38.28 4.31
CA ARG A 376 -54.05 -37.98 4.67
C ARG A 376 -53.11 -39.16 4.41
N ASN A 377 -53.56 -40.40 4.60
CA ASN A 377 -52.81 -41.59 4.18
C ASN A 377 -52.86 -41.82 2.66
N GLY A 378 -53.91 -41.34 1.98
CA GLY A 378 -53.99 -41.38 0.51
C GLY A 378 -53.05 -40.41 -0.20
N ARG A 379 -52.73 -39.25 0.41
CA ARG A 379 -51.83 -38.25 -0.20
C ARG A 379 -50.34 -38.50 0.03
N ASN A 380 -49.97 -39.30 1.03
CA ASN A 380 -48.56 -39.70 1.22
C ASN A 380 -48.17 -40.98 0.46
N ALA A 381 -49.12 -41.62 -0.24
CA ALA A 381 -48.86 -42.82 -1.04
C ALA A 381 -48.44 -42.53 -2.50
N LEU A 382 -48.43 -41.27 -2.95
CA LEU A 382 -48.16 -40.90 -4.35
C LEU A 382 -46.90 -40.06 -4.58
N GLU A 383 -46.07 -39.87 -3.55
CA GLU A 383 -44.65 -39.56 -3.75
C GLU A 383 -43.82 -40.74 -3.23
N GLY A 384 -43.74 -41.75 -4.11
CA GLY A 384 -42.85 -42.89 -4.00
C GLY A 384 -41.36 -42.52 -4.15
N PRO A 385 -40.45 -43.48 -3.96
CA PRO A 385 -39.18 -43.25 -3.28
C PRO A 385 -37.99 -43.04 -4.23
N PRO A 386 -36.89 -42.40 -3.80
CA PRO A 386 -35.59 -42.72 -4.34
C PRO A 386 -35.14 -44.07 -3.77
N ALA A 387 -35.13 -45.05 -4.67
CA ALA A 387 -34.49 -46.33 -4.52
C ALA A 387 -32.99 -46.19 -4.16
N TYR A 388 -32.57 -47.02 -3.21
CA TYR A 388 -31.29 -47.74 -3.10
C TYR A 388 -30.03 -47.16 -3.77
N GLU A 389 -29.02 -46.87 -2.95
CA GLU A 389 -27.70 -47.49 -3.11
C GLU A 389 -27.24 -48.09 -1.77
N THR A 390 -27.42 -49.40 -1.67
CA THR A 390 -26.75 -50.27 -0.71
C THR A 390 -25.36 -50.66 -1.22
N THR A 391 -24.41 -50.73 -0.30
CA THR A 391 -23.11 -51.43 -0.35
C THR A 391 -21.91 -50.69 -0.97
N LYS A 392 -20.93 -50.36 -0.13
CA LYS A 392 -19.77 -51.25 0.14
C LYS A 392 -18.92 -50.73 1.30
N LYS A 393 -18.60 -51.67 2.19
CA LYS A 393 -17.48 -51.58 3.14
C LYS A 393 -16.18 -51.36 2.36
N VAL A 394 -15.37 -50.37 2.75
CA VAL A 394 -13.90 -50.46 2.63
C VAL A 394 -13.31 -49.96 3.96
N LYS A 395 -12.62 -50.88 4.62
CA LYS A 395 -11.86 -50.70 5.88
C LYS A 395 -10.48 -50.04 5.57
N PRO A 396 -9.67 -49.69 6.59
CA PRO A 396 -8.81 -48.51 6.57
C PRO A 396 -7.39 -48.78 6.04
N ALA A 397 -6.69 -47.69 5.69
CA ALA A 397 -5.24 -47.67 5.56
C ALA A 397 -4.68 -46.58 6.50
N ALA A 398 -4.02 -47.02 7.57
CA ALA A 398 -2.89 -46.28 8.12
C ALA A 398 -1.72 -46.42 7.15
N ILE A 399 -0.84 -45.41 7.06
CA ILE A 399 0.62 -45.50 6.85
C ILE A 399 1.19 -44.06 6.71
N THR A 400 1.87 -43.66 7.78
CA THR A 400 3.19 -43.02 7.92
C THR A 400 3.76 -42.00 6.91
N GLU A 401 4.37 -40.98 7.54
CA GLU A 401 5.64 -40.29 7.26
C GLU A 401 5.74 -39.31 6.09
N ASN A 402 5.89 -38.03 6.45
CA ASN A 402 7.14 -37.28 6.25
C ASN A 402 7.39 -36.34 7.43
#